data_AF-F9DX42-F1
#
_entry.id   AF-F9DX42-F1
#
_cell.length_a   1.000
_cell.length_b   1.000
_cell.length_c   1.000
_cell.angle_alpha   90.00
_cell.angle_beta   90.00
_cell.angle_gamma   90.00
#
_symmetry.space_group_name_H-M   'P 1'
#
loop_
_entity.id
_entity.type
_entity.pdbx_description
1 polymer ?
#
loop_
_entity_poly.entity_id
_entity_poly.type
_entity_poly.pdbx_seq_one_letter_code
_entity_poly.pdbx_strand_id
1 'polypeptide(L)' 'MKSLQEQLIEKGLVQPVKQVEPKKDTRTNKKRNEQLSERELADLMGIRRPVYGRGKGGAYRQR' A
#
# COMPACT_ATOMS: atom_id res chain seq x y z
N MET A 1 -42.52 -25.12 10.49
CA MET A 1 -41.58 -25.38 11.61
C MET A 1 -40.54 -24.27 11.59
N LYS A 2 -40.44 -23.45 12.65
CA LYS A 2 -39.41 -22.39 12.76
C LYS A 2 -38.04 -23.01 13.02
N SER A 3 -36.96 -22.37 12.56
CA SER A 3 -35.60 -22.83 12.86
C SER A 3 -35.23 -22.58 14.33
N LEU A 4 -34.28 -23.36 14.89
CA LEU A 4 -33.80 -23.16 16.27
C LEU A 4 -33.27 -21.72 16.47
N GLN A 5 -32.62 -21.18 15.45
CA GLN A 5 -32.08 -19.82 15.46
C GLN A 5 -33.18 -18.76 15.58
N GLU A 6 -34.29 -18.91 14.86
CA GLU A 6 -35.46 -18.01 14.96
C GLU A 6 -36.06 -18.01 16.36
N GLN A 7 -36.17 -19.18 17.00
CA GLN A 7 -36.69 -19.30 18.37
C GLN A 7 -35.78 -18.61 19.40
N LEU A 8 -34.47 -18.68 19.20
CA LEU A 8 -33.49 -18.04 20.08
C LEU A 8 -33.50 -16.51 19.94
N ILE A 9 -33.72 -16.00 18.72
CA ILE A 9 -33.89 -14.57 18.46
C ILE A 9 -35.21 -14.07 19.06
N GLU A 10 -36.32 -14.80 18.89
CA GLU A 10 -37.64 -14.46 19.44
C GLU A 10 -37.63 -14.35 20.98
N LYS A 11 -36.85 -15.23 21.64
CA LYS A 11 -36.65 -15.19 23.11
C LYS A 11 -35.59 -14.19 23.58
N GLY A 12 -34.98 -13.42 22.67
CA GLY A 12 -33.99 -12.40 22.98
C GLY A 12 -32.65 -12.94 23.52
N LEU A 13 -32.39 -14.23 23.35
CA LEU A 13 -31.16 -14.89 23.85
C LEU A 13 -29.96 -14.67 22.93
N VAL A 14 -30.20 -14.28 21.68
CA VAL A 14 -29.17 -13.99 20.68
C VAL A 14 -29.44 -12.62 20.08
N GLN A 15 -28.49 -11.70 20.23
CA GLN A 15 -28.52 -10.43 19.51
C GLN A 15 -28.03 -10.68 18.07
N PRO A 16 -28.81 -10.34 17.03
CA PRO A 16 -28.32 -10.41 15.67
C PRO A 16 -27.13 -9.45 15.56
N VAL A 17 -25.95 -9.99 15.25
CA VAL A 17 -24.75 -9.19 15.01
C VAL A 17 -25.09 -8.23 13.88
N LYS A 18 -25.24 -6.93 14.20
CA LYS A 18 -25.42 -5.90 13.19
C LYS A 18 -24.22 -5.97 12.27
N GLN A 19 -24.44 -6.43 11.03
CA GLN A 19 -23.41 -6.38 10.02
C GLN A 19 -23.05 -4.90 9.85
N VAL A 20 -21.81 -4.57 10.19
CA VAL A 20 -21.30 -3.21 10.03
C VAL A 20 -21.24 -2.99 8.53
N GLU A 21 -22.18 -2.19 8.01
CA GLU A 21 -22.18 -1.72 6.62
C GLU A 21 -20.77 -1.26 6.26
N PRO A 22 -20.19 -1.72 5.13
CA PRO A 22 -18.84 -1.32 4.75
C PRO A 22 -18.86 0.19 4.53
N LYS A 23 -18.21 0.95 5.43
CA LYS A 23 -18.06 2.40 5.29
C LYS A 23 -17.35 2.68 3.97
N LYS A 24 -18.05 3.34 3.05
CA LYS A 24 -17.44 3.85 1.81
C LYS A 24 -16.36 4.84 2.18
N ASP A 25 -15.15 4.66 1.64
CA ASP A 25 -14.04 5.58 1.87
C ASP A 25 -14.41 6.96 1.33
N THR A 26 -14.58 7.94 2.23
CA THR A 26 -14.99 9.32 1.94
C THR A 26 -13.82 10.20 1.53
N ARG A 27 -12.60 9.64 1.39
CA ARG A 27 -11.43 10.40 0.96
C ARG A 27 -11.56 10.85 -0.50
N THR A 28 -11.93 12.12 -0.66
CA THR A 28 -11.98 12.83 -1.94
C THR A 28 -10.61 12.97 -2.60
N ASN A 29 -9.54 12.90 -1.82
CA ASN A 29 -8.17 12.94 -2.29
C ASN A 29 -7.56 11.54 -2.09
N LYS A 30 -7.79 10.64 -3.04
CA LYS A 30 -6.96 9.42 -3.13
C LYS A 30 -5.53 9.93 -3.27
N LYS A 31 -4.70 9.74 -2.23
CA LYS A 31 -3.27 9.98 -2.35
C LYS A 31 -2.83 9.30 -3.65
N ARG A 32 -2.19 10.06 -4.55
CA ARG A 32 -1.56 9.44 -5.71
C ARG A 32 -0.72 8.28 -5.18
N ASN A 33 -0.80 7.12 -5.81
CA ASN A 33 0.12 6.04 -5.47
C ASN A 33 1.52 6.64 -5.59
N GLU A 34 2.17 6.88 -4.45
CA GLU A 34 3.54 7.38 -4.37
C GLU A 34 4.47 6.22 -4.74
N GLN A 35 4.32 5.72 -5.96
CA GLN A 35 5.17 4.70 -6.54
C GLN A 35 6.26 5.44 -7.29
N LEU A 36 7.47 5.36 -6.76
CA LEU A 36 8.66 5.74 -7.48
C LEU A 36 8.74 4.87 -8.74
N SER A 37 9.05 5.50 -9.86
CA SER A 37 9.47 4.79 -11.06
C SER A 37 10.74 4.00 -10.77
N GLU A 38 11.01 2.97 -11.57
CA GLU A 38 12.25 2.17 -11.45
C GLU A 38 13.51 3.06 -11.53
N ARG A 39 13.46 4.13 -12.34
CA ARG A 39 14.52 5.13 -12.43
C ARG A 39 14.71 5.88 -11.12
N GLU A 40 13.64 6.41 -10.55
CA GLU A 40 13.70 7.14 -9.28
C GLU A 40 14.14 6.24 -8.13
N LEU A 41 13.69 4.98 -8.12
CA LEU A 41 14.15 3.98 -7.16
C LEU A 41 15.65 3.70 -7.34
N ALA A 42 16.12 3.52 -8.58
CA ALA A 42 17.53 3.28 -8.86
C ALA A 42 18.42 4.48 -8.49
N ASP A 43 17.94 5.70 -8.72
CA ASP A 43 18.63 6.94 -8.34
C ASP A 43 18.65 7.08 -6.80
N LEU A 44 17.52 6.81 -6.12
CA LEU A 44 17.40 6.83 -4.65
C LEU A 44 18.31 5.79 -3.98
N MET A 45 18.34 4.57 -4.52
CA MET A 45 19.18 3.47 -4.02
C MET A 45 20.67 3.65 -4.39
N GLY A 46 21.01 4.71 -5.14
CA GLY A 46 22.39 5.00 -5.54
C GLY A 46 22.95 4.04 -6.58
N ILE A 47 22.11 3.25 -7.25
CA ILE A 47 22.51 2.28 -8.29
C ILE A 47 23.17 2.99 -9.47
N ARG A 48 22.68 4.19 -9.82
CA ARG A 48 23.18 4.99 -10.94
C ARG A 48 24.18 6.05 -10.54
N ARG A 49 24.88 5.87 -9.41
CA ARG A 49 25.87 6.84 -8.94
C ARG A 49 27.05 6.90 -9.90
N PRO A 50 27.37 8.06 -10.49
CA PRO A 50 28.51 8.17 -11.40
C PRO A 50 29.81 7.92 -10.61
N VAL A 51 30.65 7.04 -11.15
CA VAL A 51 31.98 6.75 -10.59
C VAL A 51 33.01 7.47 -11.43
N TYR A 52 33.91 8.21 -10.79
CA TYR A 52 34.97 8.94 -11.47
C TYR A 52 36.31 8.25 -11.22
N GLY A 53 37.11 8.12 -12.28
CA GLY A 53 38.46 7.58 -12.20
C GLY A 53 39.44 8.42 -13.01
N ARG A 54 40.73 8.28 -12.71
CA ARG A 54 41.79 8.87 -13.52
C ARG A 54 42.11 7.95 -14.69
N GLY A 55 42.08 8.48 -15.91
CA GLY A 55 42.53 7.79 -17.11
C GLY A 55 44.04 7.91 -17.33
N LYS A 56 44.56 7.28 -18.39
CA LYS A 56 45.93 7.56 -18.87
C LYS A 56 46.02 9.05 -19.23
N GLY A 57 46.99 9.76 -18.63
CA GLY A 57 47.11 11.22 -18.73
C GLY A 57 46.57 12.02 -17.53
N GLY A 58 46.06 11.34 -16.48
CA GLY A 58 45.75 11.98 -15.19
C GLY A 58 44.42 12.73 -15.11
N ALA A 59 43.75 12.95 -16.24
CA ALA A 59 42.42 13.54 -16.30
C ALA A 59 41.37 12.63 -15.63
N TYR A 60 40.48 13.24 -14.84
CA TYR A 60 39.31 12.55 -14.31
C TYR A 60 38.26 12.38 -15.41
N ARG A 61 37.76 11.16 -15.58
CA ARG A 61 36.63 10.83 -16.44
C ARG A 61 35.66 9.94 -15.67
N GLN A 62 34.38 10.04 -16.00
CA GLN A 62 33.42 9.05 -15.53
C GLN A 62 33.83 7.69 -16.12
N ARG A 63 33.90 6.67 -15.25
CA ARG A 63 34.16 5.28 -15.65
C ARG A 63 32.93 4.65 -16.27
#